data_AF-A0A1H2HI47-F1
#
_entry.id   AF-A0A1H2HI47-F1
#
_cell.length_a   1.000
_cell.length_b   1.000
_cell.length_c   1.000
_cell.angle_alpha   90.00
_cell.angle_beta   90.00
_cell.angle_gamma   90.00
#
_symmetry.space_group_name_H-M   'P 1'
#
loop_
_entity.id
_entity.type
_entity.pdbx_description
1 polymer ?
#
loop_
_entity_poly.entity_id
_entity_poly.type
_entity_poly.pdbx_seq_one_letter_code
_entity_poly.pdbx_strand_id
1 'polypeptide(L)' 'MSQAQGQLRYRGQCDDCSWTGRPFVRYGTADTAARDHADAHRHTAFVADQYDLRIVGSTVRPGEARQH' A
#
# COMPACT_ATOMS: atom_id res chain seq x y z
N MET A 1 -24.90 -19.01 2.43
CA MET A 1 -23.88 -18.24 3.17
C MET A 1 -22.86 -17.73 2.17
N SER A 2 -23.03 -16.49 1.71
CA SER A 2 -22.22 -15.90 0.65
C SER A 2 -20.94 -15.34 1.26
N GLN A 3 -19.96 -16.21 1.48
CA GLN A 3 -18.61 -15.73 1.75
C GLN A 3 -18.19 -14.93 0.52
N ALA A 4 -17.95 -13.63 0.70
CA ALA A 4 -17.47 -12.73 -0.34
C ALA A 4 -16.03 -13.13 -0.74
N GLN A 5 -15.89 -14.27 -1.39
CA GLN A 5 -14.71 -14.70 -2.11
C GLN A 5 -14.67 -13.86 -3.39
N GLY A 6 -13.85 -12.80 -3.41
CA GLY A 6 -13.60 -12.08 -4.65
C GLY A 6 -13.34 -10.59 -4.55
N GLN A 7 -13.44 -9.96 -3.37
CA GLN A 7 -13.09 -8.55 -3.29
C GLN A 7 -11.60 -8.40 -2.97
N LEU A 8 -10.79 -8.15 -4.01
CA LEU A 8 -9.38 -7.81 -3.87
C LEU A 8 -9.21 -6.71 -2.82
N ARG A 9 -8.39 -6.97 -1.81
CA ARG A 9 -8.06 -5.99 -0.77
C ARG A 9 -6.60 -5.61 -0.86
N TYR A 10 -6.34 -4.32 -0.92
CA TYR A 10 -5.03 -3.73 -1.00
C TYR A 10 -4.81 -2.87 0.25
N ARG A 11 -3.59 -2.86 0.77
CA ARG A 11 -3.24 -1.98 1.89
C ARG A 11 -1.81 -1.47 1.76
N GLY A 12 -1.57 -0.25 2.23
CA GLY A 12 -0.21 0.25 2.39
C GLY A 12 0.48 -0.46 3.56
N GLN A 13 1.76 -0.74 3.42
CA GLN A 13 2.64 -1.21 4.48
C GLN A 13 3.96 -0.44 4.42
N CYS A 14 4.61 -0.29 5.57
CA CYS A 14 5.91 0.34 5.67
C CYS A 14 7.00 -0.73 5.83
N ASP A 15 8.16 -0.53 5.21
CA ASP A 15 9.34 -1.38 5.36
C ASP A 15 10.16 -0.98 6.61
N ASP A 16 10.19 0.32 6.91
CA ASP A 16 10.94 0.91 8.03
C ASP A 16 10.23 0.79 9.39
N CYS A 17 8.90 0.66 9.42
CA CYS A 17 8.14 0.62 10.67
C CYS A 17 6.95 -0.34 10.62
N SER A 18 6.37 -0.63 11.78
CA SER A 18 5.24 -1.57 11.93
C SER A 18 3.90 -1.03 11.45
N TRP A 19 3.87 0.09 10.70
CA TRP A 19 2.65 0.65 10.16
C TRP A 19 2.05 -0.25 9.09
N THR A 20 0.75 -0.55 9.24
CA THR A 20 -0.08 -1.18 8.22
C THR A 20 -1.34 -0.35 8.03
N GLY A 21 -1.55 0.10 6.79
CA GLY A 21 -2.69 0.89 6.39
C GLY A 21 -3.99 0.09 6.36
N ARG A 22 -5.10 0.81 6.23
CA ARG A 22 -6.43 0.22 6.09
C ARG A 22 -6.56 -0.58 4.79
N PRO A 23 -7.37 -1.65 4.75
CA PRO A 23 -7.65 -2.37 3.51
C PRO A 23 -8.62 -1.56 2.63
N PHE A 24 -8.31 -1.51 1.33
CA PHE A 24 -9.08 -0.86 0.28
C PHE A 24 -9.39 -1.82 -0.86
N VAL A 25 -10.51 -1.63 -1.54
CA VAL A 25 -10.87 -2.45 -2.72
C VAL A 25 -10.07 -2.05 -3.97
N ARG A 26 -9.53 -0.82 -3.99
CA ARG A 26 -8.80 -0.27 -5.14
C ARG A 26 -7.32 -0.09 -4.79
N TYR A 27 -6.45 -0.59 -5.66
CA TYR A 27 -5.00 -0.41 -5.54
C TYR A 27 -4.61 1.06 -5.36
N GLY A 28 -5.15 1.96 -6.21
CA GLY A 28 -4.78 3.37 -6.18
C GLY A 28 -5.03 4.07 -4.84
N THR A 29 -6.03 3.63 -4.08
CA THR A 29 -6.28 4.19 -2.74
C THR A 29 -5.26 3.69 -1.71
N ALA A 30 -4.88 2.41 -1.79
CA ALA A 30 -3.82 1.85 -0.96
C ALA A 30 -2.44 2.46 -1.30
N ASP A 31 -2.18 2.70 -2.59
CA ASP A 31 -0.98 3.39 -3.09
C ASP A 31 -0.88 4.82 -2.56
N THR A 32 -1.97 5.60 -2.62
CA THR A 32 -2.02 6.94 -2.02
C THR A 32 -1.74 6.88 -0.52
N ALA A 33 -2.28 5.91 0.21
CA ALA A 33 -2.02 5.77 1.64
C ALA A 33 -0.56 5.41 1.94
N ALA A 34 0.05 4.51 1.15
CA ALA A 34 1.46 4.18 1.27
C ALA A 34 2.35 5.41 0.98
N ARG A 35 1.99 6.21 -0.03
CA ARG A 35 2.65 7.49 -0.36
C ARG A 35 2.57 8.52 0.75
N ASP A 36 1.38 8.74 1.29
CA ASP A 36 1.16 9.66 2.40
C ASP A 36 2.05 9.29 3.60
N HIS A 37 2.09 8.00 3.95
CA HIS A 37 2.97 7.52 5.01
C HIS A 37 4.46 7.69 4.69
N ALA A 38 4.87 7.30 3.47
CA ALA A 38 6.25 7.42 3.02
C ALA A 38 6.74 8.88 3.05
N ASP A 39 5.91 9.83 2.63
CA ASP A 39 6.25 11.25 2.63
C ASP A 39 6.28 11.83 4.05
N ALA A 40 5.23 11.59 4.85
CA ALA A 40 5.10 12.12 6.20
C ALA A 40 6.22 11.64 7.14
N HIS A 41 6.67 10.40 6.98
CA HIS A 41 7.68 9.80 7.85
C HIS A 41 9.05 9.62 7.19
N ARG A 42 9.20 9.99 5.91
CA ARG A 42 10.43 9.76 5.14
C ARG A 42 10.85 8.28 5.11
N HIS A 43 9.88 7.37 5.06
CA HIS A 43 10.07 5.92 5.06
C HIS A 43 9.84 5.30 3.68
N THR A 44 10.34 4.09 3.48
CA THR A 44 9.94 3.29 2.32
C THR A 44 8.63 2.56 2.61
N ALA A 45 7.63 2.77 1.76
CA ALA A 45 6.34 2.08 1.86
C ALA A 45 6.04 1.28 0.59
N PHE A 46 5.03 0.42 0.63
CA PHE A 46 4.58 -0.39 -0.51
C PHE A 46 3.13 -0.80 -0.34
N VAL A 47 2.54 -1.35 -1.40
CA VAL A 47 1.18 -1.92 -1.34
C VAL A 47 1.28 -3.44 -1.25
N ALA A 48 0.57 -4.02 -0.29
CA ALA A 48 0.36 -5.46 -0.19
C ALA A 48 -1.09 -5.82 -0.56
N ASP A 49 -1.27 -7.02 -1.09
CA ASP A 49 -2.59 -7.59 -1.37
C ASP A 49 -3.21 -8.26 -0.13
N GLN A 50 -4.34 -8.94 -0.33
CA GLN A 50 -5.10 -9.62 0.71
C GLN A 50 -4.39 -10.81 1.35
N TYR A 51 -3.32 -11.31 0.71
CA TYR A 51 -2.46 -12.39 1.17
C TYR A 51 -1.16 -11.88 1.80
N ASP A 52 -1.07 -10.57 2.09
CA ASP A 52 0.15 -9.92 2.60
C ASP A 52 1.32 -9.95 1.61
N LEU A 53 1.06 -10.24 0.34
CA LEU A 53 2.09 -10.23 -0.68
C LEU A 53 2.30 -8.82 -1.21
N ARG A 54 3.55 -8.35 -1.17
CA ARG A 54 3.95 -7.08 -1.78
C ARG A 54 3.67 -7.11 -3.29
N ILE A 55 2.98 -6.10 -3.78
CA ILE A 55 2.72 -5.91 -5.21
C ILE A 55 3.98 -5.38 -5.89
N VAL A 56 4.38 -6.02 -6.98
CA VAL A 56 5.55 -5.61 -7.76
C VAL A 56 5.33 -4.20 -8.32
N GLY A 57 6.35 -3.33 -8.21
CA GLY A 57 6.27 -1.94 -8.67
C GLY A 57 5.49 -0.99 -7.75
N SER A 58 4.97 -1.49 -6.62
CA SER A 58 4.25 -0.66 -5.64
C SER A 58 5.14 0.02 -4.60
N THR A 59 6.46 -0.17 -4.69
CA THR A 59 7.41 0.45 -3.76
C THR A 59 7.39 1.96 -3.94
N VAL A 60 7.14 2.65 -2.83
CA VAL A 60 7.15 4.10 -2.73
C VAL A 60 8.35 4.50 -1.88
N ARG A 61 9.25 5.26 -2.48
CA ARG A 61 10.39 5.86 -1.78
C ARG A 61 10.08 7.32 -1.42
N PRO A 62 10.58 7.80 -0.29
CA PRO A 62 10.36 9.18 0.11
C PRO A 62 11.06 10.13 -0.87
N GLY A 63 10.33 11.15 -1.35
CA GLY A 63 10.87 12.15 -2.28
C GLY A 63 11.02 11.70 -3.73
N GLU A 64 10.54 10.50 -4.12
CA GLU A 64 10.37 10.17 -5.54
C GLU A 64 9.18 10.98 -6.10
N ALA A 65 9.49 12.17 -6.61
CA ALA A 65 8.55 12.97 -7.36
C ALA A 65 8.10 12.17 -8.60
N ARG A 66 6.77 12.12 -8.78
CA ARG A 66 6.04 11.43 -9.87
C ARG A 66 6.73 11.66 -11.21
N GLN A 67 7.51 10.70 -11.70
CA GLN A 67 7.91 10.70 -13.11
C GLN A 67 6.69 10.20 -13.88
N HIS A 68 6.02 11.15 -14.52
CA HIS A 68 4.82 10.97 -15.33
C HIS A 68 5.22 10.69 -16.77
#